data_AF-A0A3C1CDE7-F1
#
_entry.id   AF-A0A3C1CDE7-F1
#
_cell.length_a   1.000
_cell.length_b   1.000
_cell.length_c   1.000
_cell.angle_alpha   90.00
_cell.angle_beta   90.00
_cell.angle_gamma   90.00
#
_symmetry.space_group_name_H-M   'P 1'
#
loop_
_entity.id
_entity.type
_entity.pdbx_description
1 polymer ?
#
loop_
_entity_poly.entity_id
_entity_poly.type
_entity_poly.pdbx_seq_one_letter_code
_entity_poly.pdbx_strand_id
1 'polypeptide(L)'
;MTAWDVGTETPDSLRPFTSTAQVPIVSGPQYVDPYAEWGIPRRWRPAPLGLRLAVVFTALLVLAGLAGIAVHKARPSALAWLEPGRTHPAASQTSRQAPPSTAAPAKAKAKAPSASQPVTQTTTGPQASTVQVDTTQYTVVVLAQNRCWVSASDPTSTTPQFASVLSAGAQQTFHPTNGQLDVNLGASAVTVSVMLAGKSAAAWQFTPPAAPYTLTFTSSAR
;
A
#
# COMPACT_ATOMS: atom_id res chain seq x y z
N MET A 1 -25.13 -21.87 61.46
CA MET A 1 -23.71 -21.49 61.58
C MET A 1 -23.02 -22.09 60.36
N THR A 2 -22.59 -21.38 59.33
CA THR A 2 -22.00 -20.03 59.24
C THR A 2 -22.41 -19.39 57.90
N ALA A 3 -22.74 -18.11 57.94
CA ALA A 3 -23.11 -17.28 56.80
C ALA A 3 -21.84 -16.82 56.05
N TRP A 4 -21.91 -16.80 54.71
CA TRP A 4 -20.89 -16.17 53.89
C TRP A 4 -21.39 -14.79 53.48
N ASP A 5 -20.65 -13.80 53.96
CA ASP A 5 -20.87 -12.37 53.81
C ASP A 5 -20.54 -11.94 52.38
N VAL A 6 -21.47 -11.23 51.73
CA VAL A 6 -21.34 -10.71 50.37
C VAL A 6 -20.76 -9.31 50.48
N GLY A 7 -19.45 -9.21 50.29
CA GLY A 7 -18.74 -7.93 50.23
C GLY A 7 -19.24 -7.08 49.05
N THR A 8 -19.85 -5.95 49.37
CA THR A 8 -20.26 -4.91 48.43
C THR A 8 -19.08 -3.97 48.21
N GLU A 9 -18.27 -4.25 47.19
CA GLU A 9 -17.22 -3.33 46.76
C GLU A 9 -17.88 -2.10 46.11
N THR A 10 -17.65 -0.96 46.77
CA THR A 10 -18.12 0.36 46.38
C THR A 10 -17.24 0.85 45.22
N PRO A 11 -17.79 1.34 44.09
CA PRO A 11 -16.99 1.85 42.99
C PRO A 11 -16.27 3.13 43.45
N ASP A 12 -14.97 3.00 43.63
CA ASP A 12 -14.08 4.08 44.05
C ASP A 12 -14.05 5.16 42.97
N SER A 13 -14.11 6.39 43.47
CA SER A 13 -14.36 7.62 42.73
C SER A 13 -13.28 7.89 41.67
N LEU A 14 -13.70 8.00 40.40
CA LEU A 14 -12.88 8.50 39.29
C LEU A 14 -12.42 9.93 39.60
N ARG A 15 -11.18 10.08 40.08
CA ARG A 15 -10.55 11.39 40.22
C ARG A 15 -10.26 11.96 38.82
N PRO A 16 -10.61 13.23 38.54
CA PRO A 16 -10.17 13.90 37.33
C PRO A 16 -8.66 14.16 37.43
N PHE A 17 -7.88 13.61 36.50
CA PHE A 17 -6.48 13.98 36.33
C PHE A 17 -6.39 15.34 35.63
N THR A 18 -6.35 16.42 36.40
CA THR A 18 -5.94 17.74 35.88
C THR A 18 -4.42 17.76 35.80
N SER A 19 -3.85 17.10 34.79
CA SER A 19 -2.41 17.19 34.48
C SER A 19 -2.19 18.29 33.44
N THR A 20 -2.24 19.55 33.88
CA THR A 20 -1.54 20.63 33.19
C THR A 20 -0.13 20.72 33.77
N ALA A 21 0.72 19.77 33.37
CA ALA A 21 2.16 19.93 33.52
C ALA A 21 2.57 21.09 32.60
N GLN A 22 2.64 22.28 33.17
CA GLN A 22 3.16 23.47 32.54
C GLN A 22 4.64 23.23 32.23
N VAL A 23 4.94 22.87 30.99
CA VAL A 23 6.31 22.68 30.52
C VAL A 23 7.00 24.05 30.57
N PRO A 24 8.13 24.18 31.28
CA PRO A 24 8.88 25.43 31.26
C PRO A 24 9.32 25.72 29.84
N ILE A 25 8.94 26.90 29.33
CA ILE A 25 9.46 27.43 28.07
C ILE A 25 10.94 27.74 28.33
N VAL A 26 11.81 26.80 27.97
CA VAL A 26 13.24 27.03 27.89
C VAL A 26 13.45 27.91 26.68
N SER A 27 13.61 29.21 26.90
CA SER A 27 14.11 30.15 25.91
C SER A 27 15.51 29.69 25.52
N GLY A 28 15.61 28.86 24.48
CA GLY A 28 16.88 28.49 23.88
C GLY A 28 17.57 29.71 23.29
N PRO A 29 18.91 29.70 23.21
CA PRO A 29 19.66 30.78 22.56
C PRO A 29 19.12 30.99 21.14
N GLN A 30 18.93 32.25 20.77
CA GLN A 30 18.49 32.66 19.44
C GLN A 30 19.25 31.86 18.39
N TYR A 31 18.50 31.17 17.52
CA TYR A 31 19.05 30.53 16.33
C TYR A 31 19.58 31.66 15.43
N VAL A 32 20.84 32.01 15.62
CA VAL A 32 21.59 32.86 14.70
C VAL A 32 21.81 32.00 13.48
N ASP A 33 21.03 32.28 12.43
CA ASP A 33 21.09 31.60 11.15
C ASP A 33 22.50 31.80 10.57
N PRO A 34 23.38 30.77 10.55
CA PRO A 34 24.78 30.95 10.13
C PRO A 34 24.92 31.17 8.62
N TYR A 35 23.80 31.25 7.89
CA TYR A 35 23.73 31.46 6.45
C TYR A 35 23.37 32.90 6.05
N ALA A 36 23.08 33.79 7.00
CA ALA A 36 22.72 35.18 6.69
C ALA A 36 23.93 36.05 6.26
N GLU A 37 25.17 35.59 6.45
CA GLU A 37 26.37 36.42 6.24
C GLU A 37 26.94 36.39 4.81
N TRP A 38 26.54 35.43 3.96
CA TRP A 38 27.08 35.34 2.59
C TRP A 38 26.25 36.12 1.56
N GLY A 39 25.89 37.36 1.90
CA GLY A 39 25.30 38.36 1.01
C GLY A 39 26.25 38.84 -0.10
N ILE A 40 26.95 37.92 -0.76
CA ILE A 40 27.73 38.22 -1.96
C ILE A 40 26.74 38.29 -3.12
N PRO A 41 26.54 39.46 -3.76
CA PRO A 41 25.76 39.52 -4.99
C PRO A 41 26.45 38.60 -6.00
N ARG A 42 25.81 37.47 -6.33
CA ARG A 42 26.27 36.57 -7.38
C ARG A 42 26.30 37.39 -8.67
N ARG A 43 27.46 37.94 -9.00
CA ARG A 43 27.73 38.46 -10.34
C ARG A 43 27.69 37.26 -11.26
N TRP A 44 26.57 37.08 -11.94
CA TRP A 44 26.35 36.07 -12.96
C TRP A 44 27.39 36.28 -14.06
N ARG A 45 28.53 35.62 -13.93
CA ARG A 45 29.48 35.55 -15.04
C ARG A 45 28.78 34.77 -16.14
N PRO A 46 28.67 35.31 -17.36
CA PRO A 46 28.10 34.56 -18.47
C PRO A 46 28.92 33.28 -18.62
N ALA A 47 28.26 32.13 -18.50
CA ALA A 47 28.92 30.84 -18.62
C ALA A 47 29.70 30.77 -19.95
N PRO A 48 30.95 30.25 -19.94
CA PRO A 48 31.75 30.14 -21.15
C PRO A 48 31.01 29.35 -22.21
N LEU A 49 31.17 29.76 -23.47
CA LEU A 49 30.38 29.27 -24.60
C LEU A 49 30.44 27.74 -24.75
N GLY A 50 31.60 27.14 -24.46
CA GLY A 50 31.77 25.69 -24.44
C GLY A 50 30.91 24.96 -23.40
N LEU A 51 30.71 25.54 -22.21
CA LEU A 51 29.83 24.96 -21.19
C LEU A 51 28.37 24.98 -21.65
N ARG A 52 27.94 26.06 -22.31
CA ARG A 52 26.58 26.15 -22.86
C ARG A 52 26.34 25.08 -23.92
N LEU A 53 27.30 24.88 -24.82
CA LEU A 53 27.22 23.81 -25.83
C LEU A 53 27.19 22.42 -25.20
N ALA A 54 28.03 22.17 -24.19
CA ALA A 54 28.04 20.89 -23.47
C ALA A 54 26.71 20.61 -22.75
N VAL A 55 26.11 21.63 -22.13
CA VAL A 55 24.80 21.50 -21.46
C VAL A 55 23.69 21.24 -22.48
N VAL A 56 23.68 21.95 -23.61
CA VAL A 56 22.70 21.73 -24.69
C VAL A 56 22.84 20.33 -25.29
N PHE A 57 24.07 19.87 -25.54
CA PHE A 57 24.33 18.54 -26.08
C PHE A 57 23.89 17.43 -25.12
N THR A 58 24.22 17.58 -23.83
CA THR A 58 23.78 16.65 -22.78
C THR A 58 22.25 16.62 -22.67
N ALA A 59 21.59 17.79 -22.71
CA ALA A 59 20.14 17.87 -22.69
C ALA A 59 19.50 17.18 -23.89
N LEU A 60 20.05 17.35 -25.10
CA LEU A 60 19.59 16.66 -26.31
C LEU A 60 19.76 15.12 -26.21
N LEU A 61 20.88 14.65 -25.67
CA LEU A 61 21.12 13.22 -25.44
C LEU A 61 20.11 12.61 -24.47
N VAL A 62 19.81 13.30 -23.36
CA VAL A 62 18.80 12.86 -22.40
C VAL A 62 17.42 12.83 -23.05
N LEU A 63 17.06 13.85 -23.85
CA LEU A 63 15.78 13.90 -24.53
C LEU A 63 15.64 12.76 -25.57
N ALA A 64 16.70 12.47 -26.33
CA ALA A 64 16.73 11.37 -27.28
C ALA A 64 16.63 10.00 -26.58
N GLY A 65 17.32 9.81 -25.45
CA GLY A 65 17.23 8.60 -24.65
C GLY A 65 15.82 8.35 -24.10
N LEU A 66 15.18 9.40 -23.57
CA LEU A 66 13.80 9.31 -23.09
C LEU A 66 12.80 9.00 -24.22
N ALA A 67 12.97 9.62 -25.38
CA ALA A 67 12.15 9.33 -26.56
C ALA A 67 12.30 7.87 -27.03
N GLY A 68 13.53 7.35 -27.05
CA GLY A 68 13.80 5.95 -27.38
C GLY A 68 13.11 4.96 -26.44
N ILE A 69 13.13 5.23 -25.13
CA ILE A 69 12.47 4.39 -24.11
C ILE A 69 10.94 4.44 -24.26
N ALA A 70 10.38 5.62 -24.55
CA ALA A 70 8.93 5.79 -24.73
C ALA A 70 8.41 5.00 -25.95
N VAL A 71 9.14 5.01 -27.06
CA VAL A 71 8.76 4.25 -28.27
C VAL A 71 8.78 2.74 -28.01
N HIS A 72 9.70 2.25 -27.18
CA HIS A 72 9.80 0.82 -26.88
C HIS A 72 8.67 0.31 -25.97
N LYS A 73 8.09 1.19 -25.14
CA LYS A 73 6.99 0.86 -24.21
C LYS A 73 5.60 0.93 -24.87
N ALA A 74 5.43 1.62 -25.99
CA ALA A 74 4.14 1.85 -26.64
C ALA A 74 3.65 0.72 -27.58
N ARG A 75 4.38 -0.39 -27.73
CA ARG A 75 4.07 -1.46 -28.69
C ARG A 75 3.39 -2.77 -28.23
N PRO A 76 2.92 -3.02 -26.99
CA PRO A 76 2.26 -4.30 -26.69
C PRO A 76 0.71 -4.26 -26.64
N SER A 77 0.01 -3.12 -26.62
CA SER A 77 -1.46 -3.10 -26.43
C SER A 77 -2.29 -2.90 -27.70
N ALA A 78 -1.69 -2.50 -28.83
CA ALA A 78 -2.41 -2.27 -30.08
C ALA A 78 -2.73 -3.55 -30.88
N LEU A 79 -2.23 -4.73 -30.47
CA LEU A 79 -2.49 -6.01 -31.13
C LEU A 79 -3.56 -6.88 -30.44
N ALA A 80 -4.10 -6.45 -29.29
CA ALA A 80 -5.14 -7.20 -28.58
C ALA A 80 -6.55 -7.01 -29.17
N TRP A 81 -6.73 -6.10 -30.13
CA TRP A 81 -8.02 -5.77 -30.75
C TRP A 81 -8.26 -6.42 -32.12
N LEU A 82 -7.36 -7.31 -32.56
CA LEU A 82 -7.45 -7.99 -33.86
C LEU A 82 -7.80 -9.48 -33.76
N GLU A 83 -8.53 -9.90 -32.72
CA GLU A 83 -9.24 -11.18 -32.73
C GLU A 83 -10.71 -10.97 -33.17
N PRO A 84 -11.01 -11.07 -34.48
CA PRO A 84 -12.38 -11.18 -34.93
C PRO A 84 -12.87 -12.61 -34.74
N GLY A 85 -13.89 -12.76 -33.90
CA GLY A 85 -14.89 -13.81 -34.07
C GLY A 85 -14.91 -14.86 -32.97
N ARG A 86 -15.96 -14.83 -32.15
CA ARG A 86 -17.10 -15.75 -32.32
C ARG A 86 -18.23 -15.41 -31.34
N THR A 87 -19.25 -14.76 -31.91
CA THR A 87 -20.68 -15.12 -31.83
C THR A 87 -21.29 -15.45 -30.46
N HIS A 88 -22.08 -14.48 -29.97
CA HIS A 88 -23.35 -14.73 -29.28
C HIS A 88 -24.22 -15.76 -30.04
N PRO A 89 -25.10 -16.48 -29.33
CA PRO A 89 -26.51 -16.06 -29.24
C PRO A 89 -26.97 -16.00 -27.78
N ALA A 90 -27.69 -14.98 -27.32
CA ALA A 90 -29.05 -14.57 -27.65
C ALA A 90 -30.14 -15.30 -26.84
N ALA A 91 -30.83 -14.47 -26.05
CA ALA A 91 -32.26 -14.51 -25.72
C ALA A 91 -32.80 -15.40 -24.58
N SER A 92 -33.73 -14.76 -23.85
CA SER A 92 -34.86 -15.27 -23.06
C SER A 92 -34.57 -15.48 -21.56
N GLN A 93 -35.44 -15.17 -20.60
CA GLN A 93 -36.75 -14.52 -20.54
C GLN A 93 -37.07 -14.31 -19.03
N THR A 94 -37.90 -13.32 -18.74
CA THR A 94 -38.61 -13.09 -17.46
C THR A 94 -39.47 -14.28 -17.02
N SER A 95 -39.47 -14.65 -15.72
CA SER A 95 -40.69 -14.88 -14.90
C SER A 95 -40.38 -15.55 -13.54
N ARG A 96 -41.16 -15.14 -12.53
CA ARG A 96 -41.37 -15.73 -11.21
C ARG A 96 -41.72 -17.23 -11.27
N GLN A 97 -41.48 -17.89 -10.12
CA GLN A 97 -42.39 -18.77 -9.35
C GLN A 97 -41.78 -20.14 -8.99
N ALA A 98 -41.78 -20.44 -7.69
CA ALA A 98 -41.48 -21.74 -7.07
C ALA A 98 -42.80 -22.40 -6.59
N PRO A 99 -42.85 -23.63 -6.01
CA PRO A 99 -42.07 -24.89 -6.10
C PRO A 99 -43.04 -26.10 -6.38
N PRO A 100 -42.89 -27.35 -5.88
CA PRO A 100 -41.79 -28.35 -5.86
C PRO A 100 -42.16 -29.68 -6.60
N SER A 101 -41.21 -30.61 -6.80
CA SER A 101 -41.35 -32.08 -6.57
C SER A 101 -40.46 -32.97 -7.48
N THR A 102 -39.85 -33.97 -6.83
CA THR A 102 -39.34 -35.29 -7.27
C THR A 102 -38.37 -35.49 -8.45
N ALA A 103 -37.16 -35.92 -8.06
CA ALA A 103 -36.37 -37.05 -8.61
C ALA A 103 -35.82 -37.01 -10.06
N ALA A 104 -34.50 -36.77 -10.17
CA ALA A 104 -33.53 -37.61 -10.91
C ALA A 104 -32.09 -37.06 -10.74
N PRO A 105 -31.04 -37.89 -10.62
CA PRO A 105 -29.67 -37.43 -10.49
C PRO A 105 -29.10 -37.06 -11.87
N ALA A 106 -29.25 -35.80 -12.27
CA ALA A 106 -28.54 -35.27 -13.42
C ALA A 106 -27.08 -35.03 -13.02
N LYS A 107 -26.15 -35.70 -13.71
CA LYS A 107 -24.70 -35.46 -13.65
C LYS A 107 -24.44 -33.96 -13.81
N ALA A 108 -24.18 -33.28 -12.69
CA ALA A 108 -23.70 -31.91 -12.69
C ALA A 108 -22.35 -31.91 -13.43
N LYS A 109 -22.32 -31.24 -14.58
CA LYS A 109 -21.08 -30.82 -15.24
C LYS A 109 -20.28 -30.08 -14.18
N ALA A 110 -19.19 -30.69 -13.72
CA ALA A 110 -18.28 -30.08 -12.76
C ALA A 110 -17.86 -28.72 -13.31
N LYS A 111 -18.28 -27.66 -12.62
CA LYS A 111 -17.77 -26.30 -12.81
C LYS A 111 -16.25 -26.43 -12.69
N ALA A 112 -15.53 -26.12 -13.77
CA ALA A 112 -14.07 -26.12 -13.75
C ALA A 112 -13.59 -25.34 -12.51
N PRO A 113 -12.58 -25.83 -11.78
CA PRO A 113 -12.09 -25.16 -10.59
C PRO A 113 -11.67 -23.74 -10.98
N SER A 114 -12.32 -22.75 -10.35
CA SER A 114 -11.90 -21.36 -10.44
C SER A 114 -10.43 -21.33 -10.03
N ALA A 115 -9.55 -20.86 -10.92
CA ALA A 115 -8.14 -20.69 -10.58
C ALA A 115 -8.05 -19.88 -9.28
N SER A 116 -7.50 -20.50 -8.23
CA SER A 116 -7.36 -19.86 -6.92
C SER A 116 -6.50 -18.62 -7.09
N GLN A 117 -7.01 -17.45 -6.70
CA GLN A 117 -6.18 -16.25 -6.70
C GLN A 117 -5.11 -16.39 -5.62
N PRO A 118 -3.83 -16.10 -5.92
CA PRO A 118 -2.74 -16.30 -4.96
C PRO A 118 -2.78 -15.29 -3.80
N VAL A 119 -3.53 -14.21 -3.96
CA VAL A 119 -3.74 -13.18 -2.93
C VAL A 119 -5.23 -12.90 -2.82
N THR A 120 -5.78 -12.98 -1.62
CA THR A 120 -7.17 -12.65 -1.30
C THR A 120 -7.19 -11.50 -0.30
N GLN A 121 -8.03 -10.49 -0.52
CA GLN A 121 -8.18 -9.36 0.39
C GLN A 121 -9.58 -9.34 0.99
N THR A 122 -9.64 -9.10 2.29
CA THR A 122 -10.87 -8.90 3.04
C THR A 122 -10.80 -7.56 3.73
N THR A 123 -11.73 -6.65 3.42
CA THR A 123 -11.86 -5.38 4.13
C THR A 123 -12.44 -5.62 5.51
N THR A 124 -11.70 -5.23 6.55
CA THR A 124 -12.10 -5.40 7.96
C THR A 124 -12.68 -4.12 8.55
N GLY A 125 -12.53 -2.98 7.87
CA GLY A 125 -13.14 -1.71 8.25
C GLY A 125 -12.84 -0.59 7.26
N PRO A 126 -13.28 0.65 7.54
CA PRO A 126 -13.08 1.79 6.64
C PRO A 126 -11.60 2.16 6.45
N GLN A 127 -10.75 1.82 7.43
CA GLN A 127 -9.31 2.11 7.44
C GLN A 127 -8.44 0.85 7.61
N ALA A 128 -9.01 -0.33 7.38
CA ALA A 128 -8.27 -1.59 7.55
C ALA A 128 -8.69 -2.69 6.56
N SER A 129 -7.72 -3.46 6.10
CA SER A 129 -7.95 -4.72 5.37
C SER A 129 -6.95 -5.79 5.81
N THR A 130 -7.40 -7.05 5.74
CA THR A 130 -6.54 -8.22 5.87
C THR A 130 -6.29 -8.79 4.48
N VAL A 131 -5.04 -9.18 4.21
CA VAL A 131 -4.59 -9.74 2.94
C VAL A 131 -4.01 -11.13 3.20
N GLN A 132 -4.67 -12.14 2.69
CA GLN A 132 -4.24 -13.53 2.78
C GLN A 132 -3.43 -13.89 1.54
N VAL A 133 -2.22 -14.43 1.75
CA VAL A 133 -1.29 -14.81 0.69
C VAL A 133 -1.09 -16.34 0.72
N ASP A 134 -1.10 -16.97 -0.45
CA ASP A 134 -1.04 -18.43 -0.60
C ASP A 134 0.34 -19.07 -0.34
N THR A 135 1.34 -18.27 0.03
CA THR A 135 2.71 -18.70 0.30
C THR A 135 3.27 -17.99 1.53
N THR A 136 4.22 -18.63 2.21
CA THR A 136 4.99 -18.02 3.30
C THR A 136 6.12 -17.13 2.78
N GLN A 137 6.57 -17.35 1.54
CA GLN A 137 7.66 -16.62 0.90
C GLN A 137 7.11 -15.55 -0.03
N TYR A 138 6.57 -14.49 0.55
CA TYR A 138 6.14 -13.29 -0.16
C TYR A 138 6.91 -12.07 0.32
N THR A 139 6.87 -11.01 -0.48
CA THR A 139 7.36 -9.69 -0.06
C THR A 139 6.30 -8.65 -0.36
N VAL A 140 6.21 -7.65 0.50
CA VAL A 140 5.26 -6.55 0.33
C VAL A 140 6.03 -5.34 -0.14
N VAL A 141 5.64 -4.81 -1.28
CA VAL A 141 6.25 -3.62 -1.87
C VAL A 141 5.30 -2.45 -1.71
N VAL A 142 5.79 -1.39 -1.09
CA VAL A 142 5.09 -0.13 -0.91
C VAL A 142 5.75 0.93 -1.76
N LEU A 143 5.01 1.49 -2.71
CA LEU A 143 5.42 2.60 -3.56
C LEU A 143 4.69 3.87 -3.13
N ALA A 144 5.45 4.86 -2.69
CA ALA A 144 4.91 6.16 -2.30
C ALA A 144 4.69 7.03 -3.54
N GLN A 145 3.44 7.40 -3.86
CA GLN A 145 3.18 8.34 -4.97
C GLN A 145 3.41 9.79 -4.51
N ASN A 146 3.22 10.06 -3.22
CA ASN A 146 3.56 11.31 -2.56
C ASN A 146 4.26 11.03 -1.22
N ARG A 147 4.76 12.06 -0.53
CA ARG A 147 5.40 11.92 0.78
C ARG A 147 4.43 11.26 1.78
N CYS A 148 4.80 10.08 2.29
CA CYS A 148 3.94 9.30 3.19
C CYS A 148 4.72 8.68 4.34
N TRP A 149 4.13 8.67 5.53
CA TRP A 149 4.60 7.84 6.64
C TRP A 149 4.26 6.38 6.30
N VAL A 150 5.23 5.46 6.24
CA VAL A 150 4.97 3.99 6.15
C VAL A 150 5.62 3.21 7.28
N SER A 151 4.82 2.47 8.09
CA SER A 151 5.31 1.59 9.18
C SER A 151 5.08 0.15 8.84
N ALA A 152 6.08 -0.67 9.10
CA ALA A 152 5.97 -2.11 8.92
C ALA A 152 6.48 -2.81 10.17
N SER A 153 5.69 -3.73 10.70
CA SER A 153 6.01 -4.50 11.89
C SER A 153 5.49 -5.92 11.76
N ASP A 154 6.19 -6.85 12.38
CA ASP A 154 5.65 -8.18 12.61
C ASP A 154 4.73 -8.13 13.84
N PRO A 155 3.57 -8.81 13.83
CA PRO A 155 2.63 -8.78 14.97
C PRO A 155 3.23 -9.38 16.24
N THR A 156 4.29 -10.18 16.13
CA THR A 156 5.01 -10.75 17.27
C THR A 156 6.18 -9.90 17.76
N SER A 157 6.55 -8.84 17.03
CA SER A 157 7.67 -7.96 17.38
C SER A 157 7.17 -6.65 17.97
N THR A 158 7.79 -6.22 19.07
CA THR A 158 7.56 -4.88 19.65
C THR A 158 8.34 -3.78 18.92
N THR A 159 9.30 -4.14 18.08
CA THR A 159 10.11 -3.20 17.31
C THR A 159 9.69 -3.26 15.83
N PRO A 160 9.32 -2.13 15.22
CA PRO A 160 8.96 -2.11 13.81
C PRO A 160 10.20 -2.43 12.96
N GLN A 161 10.00 -3.23 11.91
CA GLN A 161 11.02 -3.47 10.89
C GLN A 161 11.40 -2.16 10.18
N PHE A 162 10.41 -1.27 10.04
CA PHE A 162 10.59 0.02 9.40
C PHE A 162 9.59 1.04 9.95
N ALA A 163 10.08 2.24 10.17
CA ALA A 163 9.29 3.35 10.69
C ALA A 163 9.83 4.68 10.16
N SER A 164 9.40 5.12 8.98
CA SER A 164 9.88 6.38 8.41
C SER A 164 8.95 6.96 7.35
N VAL A 165 9.27 8.18 6.92
CA VAL A 165 8.62 8.86 5.81
C VAL A 165 9.29 8.48 4.49
N LEU A 166 8.52 7.92 3.58
CA LEU A 166 8.91 7.71 2.19
C LEU A 166 8.69 8.98 1.38
N SER A 167 9.64 9.29 0.49
CA SER A 167 9.53 10.39 -0.47
C SER A 167 8.69 9.98 -1.68
N ALA A 168 8.17 10.93 -2.44
CA ALA A 168 7.47 10.65 -3.69
C ALA A 168 8.36 9.85 -4.65
N GLY A 169 7.81 8.78 -5.23
CA GLY A 169 8.52 7.84 -6.10
C GLY A 169 9.41 6.83 -5.37
N ALA A 170 9.56 6.94 -4.04
CA ALA A 170 10.34 5.97 -3.27
C ALA A 170 9.56 4.66 -3.11
N GLN A 171 10.31 3.56 -3.15
CA GLN A 171 9.79 2.22 -2.95
C GLN A 171 10.48 1.59 -1.75
N GLN A 172 9.71 0.92 -0.90
CA GLN A 172 10.21 0.12 0.21
C GLN A 172 9.66 -1.30 0.10
N THR A 173 10.53 -2.28 0.28
CA THR A 173 10.17 -3.70 0.28
C THR A 173 10.27 -4.24 1.70
N PHE A 174 9.26 -5.00 2.11
CA PHE A 174 9.16 -5.63 3.41
C PHE A 174 9.11 -7.14 3.27
N HIS A 175 9.80 -7.82 4.19
CA HIS A 175 9.84 -9.27 4.27
C HIS A 175 9.05 -9.69 5.52
N PRO A 176 7.88 -10.32 5.35
CA PRO A 176 7.09 -10.85 6.45
C PRO A 176 7.89 -11.85 7.27
N THR A 177 7.89 -11.71 8.60
CA THR A 177 8.43 -12.74 9.48
C THR A 177 7.32 -13.72 9.83
N ASN A 178 7.60 -15.02 9.73
CA ASN A 178 6.62 -16.09 9.97
C ASN A 178 5.35 -15.96 9.09
N GLY A 179 5.49 -15.38 7.89
CA GLY A 179 4.39 -15.18 6.95
C GLY A 179 3.38 -14.11 7.39
N GLN A 180 3.70 -13.28 8.39
CA GLN A 180 2.84 -12.20 8.85
C GLN A 180 3.54 -10.85 8.72
N LEU A 181 2.77 -9.79 8.42
CA LEU A 181 3.27 -8.43 8.34
C LEU A 181 2.12 -7.44 8.53
N ASP A 182 2.27 -6.47 9.41
CA ASP A 182 1.38 -5.32 9.51
C ASP A 182 2.02 -4.09 8.90
N VAL A 183 1.31 -3.46 7.96
CA VAL A 183 1.73 -2.23 7.29
C VAL A 183 0.75 -1.11 7.62
N ASN A 184 1.23 -0.05 8.27
CA ASN A 184 0.46 1.16 8.54
C ASN A 184 0.89 2.27 7.56
N LEU A 185 -0.09 2.89 6.91
CA LEU A 185 0.08 3.89 5.89
C LEU A 185 -0.53 5.21 6.39
N GLY A 186 0.29 6.24 6.55
CA GLY A 186 -0.17 7.57 6.94
C GLY A 186 -0.79 8.39 5.80
N ALA A 187 -0.85 7.86 4.58
CA ALA A 187 -1.40 8.53 3.40
C ALA A 187 -2.09 7.54 2.44
N SER A 188 -3.03 8.02 1.63
CA SER A 188 -3.73 7.24 0.60
C SER A 188 -3.06 7.26 -0.77
N ALA A 189 -2.17 8.23 -1.03
CA ALA A 189 -1.36 8.32 -2.24
C ALA A 189 -0.17 7.34 -2.21
N VAL A 190 -0.48 6.06 -2.01
CA VAL A 190 0.48 4.96 -1.87
C VAL A 190 -0.08 3.76 -2.60
N THR A 191 0.79 3.00 -3.25
CA THR A 191 0.41 1.76 -3.92
C THR A 191 1.14 0.60 -3.28
N VAL A 192 0.38 -0.41 -2.86
CA VAL A 192 0.91 -1.62 -2.23
C VAL A 192 0.73 -2.78 -3.20
N SER A 193 1.77 -3.61 -3.31
CA SER A 193 1.74 -4.82 -4.15
C SER A 193 2.45 -5.96 -3.42
N VAL A 194 2.06 -7.20 -3.74
CA VAL A 194 2.71 -8.39 -3.21
C VAL A 194 3.58 -8.99 -4.31
N MET A 195 4.80 -9.39 -3.98
CA MET A 195 5.64 -10.19 -4.87
C MET A 195 5.77 -11.61 -4.35
N LEU A 196 5.57 -12.56 -5.24
CA LEU A 196 5.65 -14.00 -5.01
C LEU A 196 6.85 -14.52 -5.82
N ALA A 197 7.86 -15.10 -5.16
CA ALA A 197 9.08 -15.58 -5.81
C ALA A 197 9.73 -14.54 -6.76
N GLY A 198 9.78 -13.27 -6.35
CA GLY A 198 10.38 -12.18 -7.14
C GLY A 198 9.51 -11.67 -8.31
N LYS A 199 8.31 -12.19 -8.50
CA LYS A 199 7.34 -11.69 -9.50
C LYS A 199 6.19 -10.98 -8.80
N SER A 200 5.77 -9.83 -9.31
CA SER A 200 4.55 -9.17 -8.82
C SER A 200 3.36 -10.11 -9.00
N ALA A 201 2.53 -10.25 -7.96
CA ALA A 201 1.26 -10.94 -8.04
C ALA A 201 0.37 -10.13 -9.01
N ALA A 202 0.40 -10.50 -10.30
CA ALA A 202 -0.12 -9.68 -11.40
C ALA A 202 -1.60 -9.26 -11.26
N ALA A 203 -2.35 -9.92 -10.39
CA ALA A 203 -3.75 -9.64 -10.12
C ALA A 203 -4.00 -8.79 -8.86
N TRP A 204 -2.98 -8.49 -8.04
CA TRP A 204 -3.18 -7.80 -6.77
C TRP A 204 -2.30 -6.56 -6.61
N GLN A 205 -2.97 -5.42 -6.57
CA GLN A 205 -2.41 -4.13 -6.24
C GLN A 205 -3.47 -3.36 -5.46
N PHE A 206 -3.07 -2.70 -4.39
CA PHE A 206 -3.96 -2.00 -3.49
C PHE A 206 -3.57 -0.53 -3.35
N THR A 207 -4.55 0.35 -3.44
CA THR A 207 -4.40 1.78 -3.12
C THR A 207 -5.39 2.11 -2.01
N PRO A 208 -4.94 2.62 -0.85
CA PRO A 208 -5.82 2.90 0.26
C PRO A 208 -6.88 3.94 -0.11
N PRO A 209 -8.16 3.73 0.24
CA PRO A 209 -9.22 4.70 -0.03
C PRO A 209 -9.16 5.91 0.92
N ALA A 210 -8.50 5.78 2.07
CA ALA A 210 -8.40 6.80 3.11
C ALA A 210 -7.05 6.71 3.82
N ALA A 211 -6.73 7.73 4.62
CA ALA A 211 -5.56 7.77 5.49
C ALA A 211 -5.98 8.16 6.92
N PRO A 212 -5.38 7.56 7.96
CA PRO A 212 -4.44 6.44 7.92
C PRO A 212 -5.12 5.13 7.44
N TYR A 213 -4.32 4.14 7.03
CA TYR A 213 -4.82 2.83 6.61
C TYR A 213 -3.89 1.71 7.06
N THR A 214 -4.46 0.62 7.57
CA THR A 214 -3.70 -0.56 8.02
C THR A 214 -3.97 -1.76 7.13
N LEU A 215 -2.89 -2.42 6.70
CA LEU A 215 -2.93 -3.69 5.98
C LEU A 215 -2.27 -4.77 6.83
N THR A 216 -3.01 -5.82 7.14
CA THR A 216 -2.50 -7.01 7.83
C THR A 216 -2.34 -8.14 6.84
N PHE A 217 -1.10 -8.55 6.58
CA PHE A 217 -0.79 -9.67 5.70
C PHE A 217 -0.62 -10.96 6.49
N THR A 218 -1.21 -12.03 6.01
CA THR A 218 -1.10 -13.37 6.60
C THR A 218 -0.89 -14.44 5.54
N SER A 219 0.04 -15.34 5.77
CA SER A 219 0.21 -16.54 4.94
C SER A 219 -0.87 -17.57 5.28
N SER A 220 -1.47 -18.17 4.25
CA SER A 220 -2.31 -19.38 4.40
C SER A 220 -1.59 -20.69 4.09
N ALA A 221 -0.35 -20.62 3.58
CA ALA A 221 0.50 -21.80 3.51
C ALA A 221 0.96 -22.19 4.92
N ARG A 222 0.84 -23.49 5.23
CA ARG A 222 1.40 -24.13 6.43
C ARG A 222 2.81 -24.62 6.17
#